data_AF-A0A2Z4RRZ0-F1
#
_entry.id   AF-A0A2Z4RRZ0-F1
#
_cell.length_a   1.000
_cell.length_b   1.000
_cell.length_c   1.000
_cell.angle_alpha   90.00
_cell.angle_beta   90.00
_cell.angle_gamma   90.00
#
_symmetry.space_group_name_H-M   'P 1'
#
loop_
_entity.id
_entity.type
_entity.pdbx_description
1 polymer ?
#
loop_
_entity_poly.entity_id
_entity_poly.type
_entity_poly.pdbx_seq_one_letter_code
_entity_poly.pdbx_strand_id
1 'polypeptide(L)'
;MAKDNAQIQRDKRAKEKALLDRIGAEKRTLIVSKALADALQVLGERHDFEEWQETVSTFLLNLAAAPAEESARFASMSRPEIVVTEKQSRQLEAFAKTGTEG
;
A
#
# COMPACT_ATOMS: atom_id res chain seq x y z
N MET A 1 42.95 -13.06 3.16
CA MET A 1 41.81 -13.87 3.63
C MET A 1 40.53 -13.19 3.17
N ALA A 2 39.72 -13.85 2.34
CA ALA A 2 38.43 -13.32 1.92
C ALA A 2 37.52 -13.18 3.16
N LYS A 3 36.85 -12.03 3.31
CA LYS A 3 35.84 -11.88 4.37
C LYS A 3 34.72 -12.88 4.10
N ASP A 4 34.33 -13.62 5.15
CA ASP A 4 33.16 -14.49 5.11
C ASP A 4 31.90 -13.67 4.77
N ASN A 5 30.98 -14.25 4.01
CA ASN A 5 29.77 -13.59 3.52
C ASN A 5 28.92 -13.03 4.68
N ALA A 6 28.94 -13.71 5.83
CA ALA A 6 28.32 -13.26 7.06
C ALA A 6 28.91 -11.91 7.57
N GLN A 7 30.22 -11.72 7.43
CA GLN A 7 30.90 -10.49 7.86
C GLN A 7 30.62 -9.33 6.91
N ILE A 8 30.53 -9.59 5.60
CA ILE A 8 30.11 -8.59 4.60
C ILE A 8 28.70 -8.07 4.90
N GLN A 9 27.77 -8.97 5.23
CA GLN A 9 26.38 -8.58 5.55
C GLN A 9 26.28 -7.77 6.85
N ARG A 10 27.07 -8.12 7.89
CA ARG A 10 27.13 -7.32 9.12
C ARG A 10 27.70 -5.93 8.88
N ASP A 11 28.82 -5.84 8.16
CA ASP A 11 29.45 -4.56 7.81
C ASP A 11 28.49 -3.67 7.01
N LYS A 12 27.72 -4.25 6.09
CA LYS A 12 26.69 -3.54 5.30
C LYS A 12 25.58 -2.98 6.20
N ARG A 13 25.03 -3.79 7.11
CA ARG A 13 23.98 -3.36 8.05
C ARG A 13 24.48 -2.27 9.01
N ALA A 14 25.72 -2.38 9.49
CA ALA A 14 26.31 -1.38 10.38
C ALA A 14 26.47 -0.02 9.68
N LYS A 15 26.94 -0.02 8.42
CA LYS A 15 27.04 1.19 7.61
C LYS A 15 25.68 1.82 7.30
N GLU A 16 24.69 1.00 6.96
CA GLU A 16 23.33 1.46 6.70
C GLU A 16 22.70 2.09 7.95
N LYS A 17 22.85 1.45 9.12
CA LYS A 17 22.38 2.00 10.39
C LYS A 17 23.04 3.34 10.72
N ALA A 18 24.37 3.43 10.61
CA ALA A 18 25.09 4.66 10.88
C ALA A 18 24.68 5.81 9.95
N LEU A 19 24.35 5.51 8.69
CA LEU A 19 23.82 6.50 7.75
C LEU A 19 22.43 6.99 8.18
N LEU A 20 21.51 6.07 8.49
CA LEU A 20 20.15 6.36 8.94
C LEU A 20 20.15 7.22 10.22
N ASP A 21 20.96 6.84 11.21
CA ASP A 21 21.13 7.59 12.47
C ASP A 21 21.65 9.01 12.20
N ARG A 22 22.57 9.18 11.25
CA ARG A 22 23.14 10.49 10.88
C ARG A 22 22.13 11.42 10.21
N ILE A 23 21.24 10.89 9.39
CA ILE A 23 20.22 11.68 8.69
C ILE A 23 18.90 11.78 9.46
N GLY A 24 18.82 11.20 10.68
CA GLY A 24 17.61 11.16 11.49
C GLY A 24 16.46 10.38 10.83
N ALA A 25 16.78 9.44 9.93
CA ALA A 25 15.78 8.65 9.22
C ALA A 25 15.64 7.26 9.85
N GLU A 26 14.43 6.74 9.82
CA GLU A 26 14.14 5.36 10.21
C GLU A 26 13.83 4.55 8.96
N LYS A 27 14.53 3.42 8.77
CA LYS A 27 14.18 2.48 7.70
C LYS A 27 12.95 1.68 8.12
N ARG A 28 11.85 1.90 7.40
CA ARG A 28 10.64 1.08 7.50
C ARG A 28 10.48 0.26 6.23
N THR A 29 10.07 -0.99 6.39
CA THR A 29 9.76 -1.89 5.27
C THR A 29 8.25 -2.01 5.14
N LEU A 30 7.73 -1.84 3.93
CA LEU A 30 6.31 -2.01 3.62
C LEU A 30 6.13 -3.24 2.72
N ILE A 31 5.28 -4.18 3.14
CA ILE A 31 4.83 -5.27 2.26
C ILE A 31 3.69 -4.71 1.40
N VAL A 32 3.88 -4.73 0.08
CA VAL A 32 2.95 -4.12 -0.88
C VAL A 32 2.13 -5.22 -1.53
N SER A 33 0.81 -5.21 -1.30
CA SER A 33 -0.12 -6.09 -2.04
C SER A 33 -0.28 -5.61 -3.47
N LYS A 34 -0.80 -6.46 -4.38
CA LYS A 34 -1.05 -6.03 -5.77
C LYS A 34 -1.94 -4.79 -5.84
N ALA A 35 -3.03 -4.75 -5.06
CA ALA A 35 -3.93 -3.60 -5.04
C ALA A 35 -3.23 -2.32 -4.57
N LEU A 36 -2.34 -2.41 -3.58
CA LEU A 36 -1.56 -1.27 -3.12
C LEU A 36 -0.52 -0.85 -4.17
N ALA A 37 0.17 -1.79 -4.82
CA ALA A 37 1.12 -1.49 -5.90
C ALA A 37 0.44 -0.75 -7.06
N ASP A 38 -0.70 -1.27 -7.53
CA ASP A 38 -1.48 -0.66 -8.60
C ASP A 38 -1.96 0.75 -8.18
N ALA A 39 -2.39 0.95 -6.92
CA ALA A 39 -2.78 2.26 -6.40
C ALA A 39 -1.60 3.25 -6.33
N LEU A 40 -0.42 2.79 -5.89
CA LEU A 40 0.79 3.62 -5.85
C LEU A 40 1.24 4.05 -7.24
N GLN A 41 1.12 3.16 -8.24
CA GLN A 41 1.40 3.50 -9.63
C GLN A 41 0.44 4.59 -10.13
N VAL A 42 -0.88 4.40 -9.94
CA VAL A 42 -1.88 5.39 -10.36
C VAL A 42 -1.65 6.76 -9.70
N LEU A 43 -1.31 6.78 -8.41
CA LEU A 43 -1.03 8.02 -7.70
C LEU A 43 0.30 8.65 -8.13
N GLY A 44 1.33 7.84 -8.40
CA GLY A 44 2.62 8.32 -8.91
C GLY A 44 2.48 8.97 -10.27
N GLU A 45 1.87 8.26 -11.23
CA GLU A 45 1.63 8.76 -12.59
C GLU A 45 0.75 10.02 -12.61
N ARG A 46 -0.24 10.12 -11.72
CA ARG A 46 -1.13 11.30 -11.65
C ARG A 46 -0.40 12.57 -11.19
N HIS A 47 0.67 12.43 -10.41
CA HIS A 47 1.36 13.54 -9.77
C HIS A 47 2.85 13.61 -10.14
N ASP A 48 3.24 12.92 -11.22
CA ASP A 48 4.59 12.89 -11.78
C ASP A 48 5.68 12.45 -10.79
N PHE A 49 5.36 11.51 -9.90
CA PHE A 49 6.36 10.86 -9.03
C PHE A 49 6.98 9.65 -9.71
N GLU A 50 8.31 9.59 -9.77
CA GLU A 50 9.06 8.48 -10.36
C GLU A 50 9.22 7.30 -9.38
N GLU A 51 9.35 7.59 -8.08
CA GLU A 51 9.64 6.61 -7.04
C GLU A 51 8.45 6.43 -6.08
N TRP A 52 8.06 5.18 -5.82
CA TRP A 52 6.87 4.90 -4.99
C TRP A 52 7.02 5.39 -3.55
N GLN A 53 8.24 5.46 -3.01
CA GLN A 53 8.50 6.00 -1.67
C GLN A 53 8.19 7.50 -1.63
N GLU A 54 8.46 8.24 -2.70
CA GLU A 54 8.12 9.65 -2.83
C GLU A 54 6.60 9.83 -2.87
N THR A 55 5.90 9.01 -3.66
CA THR A 55 4.44 8.96 -3.67
C THR A 55 3.89 8.75 -2.26
N VAL A 56 4.29 7.67 -1.58
CA VAL A 56 3.77 7.35 -0.24
C VAL A 56 4.06 8.45 0.77
N SER A 57 5.31 8.91 0.84
CA SER A 57 5.72 9.92 1.82
C SER A 57 4.98 11.24 1.61
N THR A 58 4.90 11.73 0.38
CA THR A 58 4.21 12.98 0.06
C THR A 58 2.73 12.90 0.40
N PHE A 59 2.05 11.81 0.03
CA PHE A 59 0.63 11.66 0.34
C PHE A 59 0.35 11.53 1.84
N LEU A 60 1.13 10.73 2.57
CA LEU A 60 0.93 10.55 4.01
C LEU A 60 1.22 11.84 4.80
N LEU A 61 2.25 12.58 4.43
CA LEU A 61 2.57 13.86 5.07
C LEU A 61 1.47 14.90 4.85
N ASN A 62 1.00 15.04 3.60
CA ASN A 62 -0.08 15.97 3.29
C ASN A 62 -1.41 15.55 3.93
N LEU A 63 -1.74 14.25 3.95
CA LEU A 63 -2.94 13.75 4.60
C LEU A 63 -2.92 14.01 6.11
N ALA A 64 -1.76 13.87 6.76
CA ALA A 64 -1.60 14.15 8.19
C ALA A 64 -1.63 15.65 8.52
N ALA A 65 -1.26 16.51 7.57
CA ALA A 65 -1.30 17.96 7.72
C ALA A 65 -2.69 18.57 7.42
N ALA A 66 -3.54 17.83 6.69
CA ALA A 66 -4.89 18.28 6.35
C ALA A 66 -5.81 18.33 7.58
N PRO A 67 -6.86 19.20 7.57
CA PRO A 67 -7.91 19.17 8.57
C PRO A 67 -8.54 17.77 8.72
N ALA A 68 -9.05 17.47 9.92
CA ALA A 68 -9.64 16.16 10.24
C ALA A 68 -10.81 15.84 9.30
N GLU A 69 -11.61 16.84 8.94
CA GLU A 69 -12.77 16.71 8.07
C GLU A 69 -12.39 16.34 6.64
N GLU A 70 -11.26 16.86 6.13
CA GLU A 70 -10.77 16.59 4.77
C GLU A 70 -10.08 15.24 4.67
N SER A 71 -9.36 14.84 5.72
CA SER A 71 -8.67 13.56 5.81
C SER A 71 -9.61 12.39 6.14
N ALA A 72 -10.72 12.64 6.86
CA ALA A 72 -11.67 11.62 7.30
C ALA A 72 -12.20 10.72 6.18
N ARG A 73 -12.44 11.28 4.98
CA ARG A 73 -12.93 10.50 3.82
C ARG A 73 -11.97 9.39 3.37
N PHE A 74 -10.67 9.54 3.66
CA PHE A 74 -9.64 8.55 3.31
C PHE A 74 -9.38 7.54 4.45
N ALA A 75 -9.90 7.78 5.65
CA ALA A 75 -9.73 6.91 6.82
C ALA A 75 -10.68 5.68 6.79
N SER A 76 -11.78 5.75 6.05
CA SER A 76 -12.65 4.61 5.78
C SER A 76 -12.34 4.02 4.41
N MET A 77 -12.02 2.73 4.33
CA MET A 77 -12.11 2.03 3.05
C MET A 77 -13.54 2.17 2.55
N SER A 78 -13.72 2.78 1.37
CA SER A 78 -15.00 2.77 0.68
C SER A 78 -15.39 1.30 0.53
N ARG A 79 -16.37 0.85 1.32
CA ARG A 79 -17.00 -0.44 1.03
C ARG A 79 -17.54 -0.28 -0.38
N PRO A 80 -17.20 -1.15 -1.34
CA PRO A 80 -17.92 -1.16 -2.59
C PRO A 80 -19.39 -1.27 -2.22
N GLU A 81 -20.20 -0.26 -2.54
CA GLU A 81 -21.64 -0.48 -2.58
C GLU A 81 -21.80 -1.57 -3.64
N ILE A 82 -22.11 -2.79 -3.19
CA ILE A 82 -22.50 -3.85 -4.10
C ILE A 82 -23.88 -3.45 -4.60
N VAL A 83 -23.92 -2.63 -5.65
CA VAL A 83 -25.15 -2.34 -6.37
C VAL A 83 -25.47 -3.60 -7.17
N VAL A 84 -26.33 -4.46 -6.60
CA VAL A 84 -26.83 -5.64 -7.31
C VAL A 84 -27.64 -5.16 -8.50
N THR A 85 -27.06 -5.29 -9.68
CA THR A 85 -27.78 -5.00 -10.93
C THR A 85 -28.91 -6.01 -11.12
N GLU A 86 -29.98 -5.67 -11.86
CA GLU A 86 -31.06 -6.63 -12.16
C GLU A 86 -30.52 -7.94 -12.75
N LYS A 87 -29.46 -7.87 -13.57
CA LYS A 87 -28.81 -9.03 -14.16
C LYS A 87 -28.22 -9.94 -13.08
N GLN A 88 -27.56 -9.35 -12.08
CA GLN A 88 -27.01 -10.09 -10.93
C GLN A 88 -28.13 -10.64 -10.03
N SER A 89 -29.24 -9.89 -9.84
CA SER A 89 -30.42 -10.40 -9.12
C SER A 89 -30.98 -11.66 -9.78
N ARG A 90 -31.21 -11.62 -11.11
CA ARG A 90 -31.70 -12.78 -11.87
C ARG A 90 -30.74 -13.98 -11.79
N GLN A 91 -29.43 -13.74 -11.77
CA GLN A 91 -28.42 -14.79 -11.63
C GLN A 91 -28.41 -15.41 -10.22
N LEU A 92 -28.57 -14.60 -9.17
CA LEU A 92 -28.68 -15.08 -7.79
C LEU A 92 -29.97 -15.88 -7.56
N GLU A 93 -31.09 -15.44 -8.13
CA GLU A 93 -32.35 -16.19 -8.11
C GLU A 93 -32.25 -17.52 -8.85
N ALA A 94 -31.59 -17.54 -10.01
CA ALA A 94 -31.37 -18.77 -10.76
C ALA A 94 -30.45 -19.73 -9.98
N PHE A 95 -29.38 -19.21 -9.37
CA PHE A 95 -28.47 -19.99 -8.53
C PHE A 95 -29.18 -20.59 -7.31
N ALA A 96 -30.03 -19.82 -6.63
CA ALA A 96 -30.84 -20.28 -5.50
C ALA A 96 -31.81 -21.41 -5.88
N LYS A 97 -32.34 -21.40 -7.11
CA LYS A 97 -33.23 -22.45 -7.64
C LYS A 97 -32.48 -23.75 -7.97
N THR A 98 -31.19 -23.67 -8.28
CA THR A 98 -30.37 -24.84 -8.65
C THR A 98 -29.70 -25.54 -7.47
N GLY A 99 -29.79 -24.96 -6.26
CA GLY A 99 -29.50 -25.62 -4.98
C GLY A 99 -28.30 -26.57 -4.97
N THR A 100 -27.07 -26.04 -4.95
CA THR A 100 -25.94 -26.80 -4.40
C THR A 100 -25.85 -26.47 -2.92
N GLU A 101 -26.61 -27.21 -2.11
CA GLU A 101 -26.24 -27.51 -0.73
C GLU A 101 -24.93 -28.30 -0.79
N GLY A 102 -23.88 -27.76 -0.16
CA GLY A 102 -22.63 -28.49 0.08
C GLY A 102 -22.78 -29.51 1.20
#